data_AF-A0A2V5TMH9-F1
#
_entry.id   AF-A0A2V5TMH9-F1
#
_cell.length_a   1.000
_cell.length_b   1.000
_cell.length_c   1.000
_cell.angle_alpha   90.00
_cell.angle_beta   90.00
_cell.angle_gamma   90.00
#
_symmetry.space_group_name_H-M   'P 1'
#
loop_
_entity.id
_entity.type
_entity.pdbx_description
1 polymer ?
#
loop_
_entity_poly.entity_id
_entity_poly.type
_entity_poly.pdbx_seq_one_letter_code
_entity_poly.pdbx_strand_id
1 'polypeptide(L)'
;MHQAVSTPAPVPLTAKQRRARRKKQIICSSIGLVVLCIAASIIWSKREKPVPVTTEKAIRKTIVQTVSATGKVQPETEVKISPEVAGEIIELPVEDGKRVKQGDLLVRIKPDSYKALVEQ
;
A
#
# COMPACT_ATOMS: atom_id res chain seq x y z
N MET A 1 107.41 56.26 -27.25
CA MET A 1 107.31 57.62 -26.69
C MET A 1 105.84 57.90 -26.35
N HIS A 2 105.63 58.57 -25.22
CA HIS A 2 104.39 59.20 -24.71
C HIS A 2 103.34 58.36 -23.97
N GLN A 3 103.44 58.46 -22.64
CA GLN A 3 102.41 58.30 -21.61
C GLN A 3 101.35 59.42 -21.68
N ALA A 4 100.16 59.14 -21.14
CA ALA A 4 99.44 59.94 -20.12
C ALA A 4 98.07 59.26 -19.83
N VAL A 5 97.35 59.31 -18.68
CA VAL A 5 97.43 59.87 -17.32
C VAL A 5 96.16 59.37 -16.55
N SER A 6 96.21 59.35 -15.20
CA SER A 6 95.14 59.49 -14.15
C SER A 6 94.07 58.40 -13.81
N THR A 7 94.20 57.79 -12.60
CA THR A 7 93.36 57.79 -11.34
C THR A 7 91.92 58.41 -11.38
N PRO A 8 90.88 58.08 -10.52
CA PRO A 8 90.71 57.22 -9.30
C PRO A 8 89.46 56.26 -9.27
N ALA A 9 89.27 55.53 -8.15
CA ALA A 9 88.13 54.65 -7.77
C ALA A 9 86.79 55.38 -7.45
N PRO A 10 85.61 54.69 -7.39
CA PRO A 10 85.12 54.14 -6.11
C PRO A 10 84.32 52.81 -6.18
N VAL A 11 83.99 52.31 -4.98
CA VAL A 11 83.50 50.99 -4.57
C VAL A 11 81.94 50.89 -4.61
N PRO A 12 81.27 49.83 -4.09
CA PRO A 12 80.45 48.86 -4.82
C PRO A 12 78.93 49.02 -4.57
N LEU A 13 78.06 48.33 -5.32
CA LEU A 13 76.71 48.00 -4.81
C LEU A 13 76.33 46.55 -5.09
N THR A 14 76.10 45.85 -3.99
CA THR A 14 75.81 44.43 -3.81
C THR A 14 74.42 44.05 -4.32
N ALA A 15 74.34 42.99 -5.14
CA ALA A 15 73.08 42.41 -5.62
C ALA A 15 72.83 41.02 -4.99
N LYS A 16 72.30 40.97 -3.76
CA LYS A 16 71.99 39.71 -3.06
C LYS A 16 70.56 39.66 -2.50
N GLN A 17 69.52 39.89 -3.31
CA GLN A 17 68.13 39.73 -2.83
C GLN A 17 67.11 39.03 -3.77
N ARG A 18 67.49 38.63 -4.99
CA ARG A 18 66.52 38.07 -5.96
C ARG A 18 66.07 36.62 -5.71
N ARG A 19 66.90 35.77 -5.09
CA ARG A 19 66.58 34.33 -4.88
C ARG A 19 65.56 34.08 -3.76
N ALA A 20 65.50 34.93 -2.74
CA ALA A 20 64.60 34.77 -1.60
C ALA A 20 63.12 35.05 -1.96
N ARG A 21 62.85 36.00 -2.86
CA ARG A 21 61.49 36.32 -3.31
C ARG A 21 60.84 35.21 -4.13
N ARG A 22 61.60 34.53 -5.00
CA ARG A 22 61.08 33.39 -5.81
C ARG A 22 60.72 32.18 -4.94
N LYS A 23 61.54 31.83 -3.93
CA LYS A 23 61.20 30.77 -2.97
C LYS A 23 59.95 31.11 -2.16
N LYS A 24 59.77 32.38 -1.72
CA LYS A 24 58.55 32.82 -1.04
C LYS A 24 57.29 32.73 -1.92
N GLN A 25 57.38 33.06 -3.21
CA GLN A 25 56.24 32.93 -4.14
C GLN A 25 55.82 31.47 -4.38
N ILE A 26 56.78 30.54 -4.49
CA ILE A 26 56.48 29.10 -4.63
C ILE A 26 55.78 28.57 -3.36
N ILE A 27 56.24 29.01 -2.17
CA ILE A 27 55.62 28.64 -0.89
C ILE A 27 54.20 29.23 -0.76
N CYS A 28 53.99 30.49 -1.15
CA CYS A 28 52.65 31.09 -1.15
C CYS A 28 51.72 30.42 -2.17
N SER A 29 52.23 30.05 -3.35
CA SER A 29 51.46 29.33 -4.37
C SER A 29 51.09 27.91 -3.90
N SER A 30 52.02 27.20 -3.26
CA SER A 30 51.72 25.87 -2.72
C SER A 30 50.70 25.94 -1.58
N ILE A 31 50.80 26.95 -0.72
CA ILE A 31 49.82 27.20 0.35
C ILE A 31 48.45 27.53 -0.24
N GLY A 32 48.38 28.38 -1.27
CA GLY A 32 47.13 28.70 -1.97
C GLY A 32 46.48 27.47 -2.61
N LEU A 33 47.29 26.62 -3.25
CA LEU A 33 46.81 25.36 -3.85
C LEU A 33 46.26 24.40 -2.78
N VAL A 34 46.98 24.26 -1.66
CA VAL A 34 46.56 23.40 -0.54
C VAL A 34 45.24 23.90 0.06
N VAL A 35 45.09 25.21 0.27
CA VAL A 35 43.84 25.81 0.78
C VAL A 35 42.69 25.59 -0.21
N LEU A 36 42.94 25.72 -1.52
CA LEU A 36 41.93 25.47 -2.55
C LEU A 36 41.47 24.01 -2.56
N CYS A 37 42.41 23.05 -2.45
CA CYS A 37 42.10 21.63 -2.37
C CYS A 37 41.28 21.28 -1.12
N ILE A 38 41.62 21.89 0.03
CA ILE A 38 40.88 21.69 1.29
C ILE A 38 39.45 22.23 1.15
N ALA A 39 39.29 23.44 0.60
CA ALA A 39 37.98 24.04 0.36
C ALA A 39 37.11 23.18 -0.57
N ALA A 40 37.69 22.67 -1.67
CA ALA A 40 37.00 21.77 -2.60
C ALA A 40 36.54 20.47 -1.93
N SER A 41 37.39 19.86 -1.08
CA SER A 41 37.06 18.65 -0.34
C SER A 41 35.89 18.84 0.64
N ILE A 42 35.84 19.98 1.32
CA ILE A 42 34.75 20.30 2.27
C ILE A 42 33.43 20.47 1.51
N ILE A 43 33.45 21.13 0.35
CA ILE A 43 32.26 21.34 -0.49
C ILE A 43 31.73 20.00 -1.03
N TRP A 44 32.61 19.08 -1.42
CA TRP A 44 32.21 17.75 -1.90
C TRP A 44 31.65 16.86 -0.80
N SER A 45 32.22 16.91 0.40
CA SER A 45 31.77 16.11 1.56
C SER A 45 30.47 16.60 2.19
N LYS A 46 30.06 17.85 1.93
CA LYS A 46 28.81 18.41 2.47
C LYS A 46 27.55 18.03 1.70
N ARG A 47 27.66 17.18 0.68
CA ARG A 47 26.49 16.67 -0.05
C ARG A 47 25.78 15.64 0.82
N GLU A 48 24.53 15.93 1.15
CA GLU A 48 23.66 15.00 1.87
C GLU A 48 23.51 13.70 1.09
N LYS A 49 23.66 12.58 1.80
CA LYS A 49 23.51 11.26 1.21
C LYS A 49 22.03 11.04 0.90
N PRO A 50 21.66 10.65 -0.34
CA PRO A 50 20.26 10.39 -0.65
C PRO A 50 19.73 9.26 0.23
N VAL A 51 18.57 9.48 0.84
CA VAL A 51 17.91 8.50 1.69
C VAL A 51 17.32 7.40 0.79
N PRO A 52 17.72 6.13 0.95
CA PRO A 52 17.16 5.05 0.17
C PRO A 52 15.70 4.82 0.59
N VAL A 53 14.78 4.85 -0.38
CA VAL A 53 13.36 4.57 -0.17
C VAL A 53 12.91 3.44 -1.08
N THR A 54 12.08 2.56 -0.53
CA THR A 54 11.42 1.50 -1.29
C THR A 54 10.12 2.06 -1.86
N THR A 55 9.92 1.94 -3.17
CA THR A 55 8.69 2.37 -3.83
C THR A 55 8.00 1.18 -4.47
N GLU A 56 6.67 1.22 -4.51
CA GLU A 56 5.85 0.23 -5.20
C GLU A 56 4.90 0.94 -6.16
N LYS A 57 4.58 0.30 -7.29
CA LYS A 57 3.68 0.87 -8.29
C LYS A 57 2.24 0.87 -7.76
N ALA A 58 1.59 2.03 -7.77
CA ALA A 58 0.18 2.14 -7.43
C ALA A 58 -0.68 1.43 -8.49
N ILE A 59 -1.56 0.52 -8.06
CA ILE A 59 -2.49 -0.21 -8.91
C ILE A 59 -3.90 0.04 -8.41
N ARG A 60 -4.83 0.32 -9.33
CA ARG A 60 -6.26 0.36 -9.02
C ARG A 60 -6.76 -1.07 -8.88
N LYS A 61 -7.22 -1.44 -7.69
CA LYS A 61 -7.89 -2.72 -7.43
C LYS A 61 -9.28 -2.45 -6.85
N THR A 62 -10.24 -3.24 -7.28
CA THR A 62 -11.58 -3.23 -6.69
C THR A 62 -11.52 -3.95 -5.35
N ILE A 63 -11.91 -3.26 -4.28
CA ILE A 63 -12.08 -3.86 -2.97
C ILE A 63 -13.53 -4.34 -2.89
N VAL A 64 -13.73 -5.66 -2.79
CA VAL A 64 -15.06 -6.24 -2.67
C VAL A 64 -15.25 -6.64 -1.21
N GLN A 65 -16.26 -6.06 -0.55
CA GLN A 65 -16.62 -6.41 0.81
C GLN A 65 -17.80 -7.38 0.78
N THR A 66 -17.51 -8.68 0.92
CA THR A 66 -18.55 -9.70 1.00
C THR A 66 -19.15 -9.71 2.40
N VAL A 67 -20.45 -9.45 2.49
CA VAL A 67 -21.21 -9.63 3.72
C VAL A 67 -21.84 -11.02 3.72
N SER A 68 -21.58 -11.80 4.78
CA SER A 68 -22.21 -13.11 4.95
C SER A 68 -23.54 -12.92 5.68
N ALA A 69 -24.64 -13.14 4.97
CA ALA A 69 -25.98 -13.17 5.56
C ALA A 69 -26.44 -14.62 5.68
N THR A 70 -26.80 -15.04 6.89
CA THR A 70 -27.42 -16.35 7.12
C THR A 70 -28.94 -16.19 7.07
N GLY A 71 -29.57 -16.89 6.14
CA GLY A 71 -31.02 -16.99 6.03
C GLY A 71 -31.48 -18.44 6.10
N LYS A 72 -32.74 -18.65 6.50
CA LYS A 72 -33.39 -19.96 6.38
C LYS A 72 -34.24 -19.96 5.11
N VAL A 73 -34.20 -21.04 4.35
CA VAL A 73 -35.11 -21.24 3.22
C VAL A 73 -36.50 -21.55 3.79
N GLN A 74 -37.51 -20.82 3.34
CA GLN A 74 -38.92 -21.00 3.72
C GLN A 74 -39.78 -21.01 2.45
N PRO A 75 -40.88 -21.78 2.44
CA PRO A 75 -41.83 -21.74 1.33
C PRO A 75 -42.49 -20.35 1.26
N GLU A 76 -42.73 -19.86 0.04
CA GLU A 76 -43.47 -18.60 -0.17
C GLU A 76 -44.94 -18.74 0.28
N THR A 77 -45.49 -19.94 0.19
CA THR A 77 -46.88 -20.24 0.58
C THR A 77 -46.91 -21.59 1.31
N GLU A 78 -47.33 -21.56 2.57
CA GLU A 78 -47.55 -22.74 3.40
C GLU A 78 -49.02 -22.79 3.80
N VAL A 79 -49.71 -23.89 3.48
CA VAL A 79 -51.12 -24.08 3.84
C VAL A 79 -51.23 -25.24 4.81
N LYS A 80 -51.67 -24.95 6.04
CA LYS A 80 -51.95 -25.97 7.05
C LYS A 80 -53.38 -26.46 6.85
N ILE A 81 -53.51 -27.76 6.61
CA ILE A 81 -54.80 -28.41 6.37
C ILE A 81 -55.23 -29.05 7.67
N SER A 82 -56.44 -28.74 8.12
CA SER A 82 -57.02 -29.30 9.34
C SER A 82 -58.46 -29.70 9.06
N PRO A 83 -58.94 -30.81 9.66
CA PRO A 83 -60.31 -31.24 9.46
C PRO A 83 -61.29 -30.31 10.18
N GLU A 84 -62.46 -30.14 9.58
CA GLU A 84 -63.55 -29.32 10.15
C GLU A 84 -64.26 -30.02 11.31
N VAL A 85 -64.26 -31.35 11.31
CA VAL A 85 -64.92 -32.19 12.32
C VAL A 85 -63.92 -33.12 13.00
N ALA A 86 -64.10 -33.32 14.29
CA ALA A 86 -63.34 -34.32 15.04
C ALA A 86 -63.88 -35.72 14.74
N GLY A 87 -62.98 -36.64 14.39
CA GLY A 87 -63.33 -38.03 14.14
C GLY A 87 -62.09 -38.87 13.82
N GLU A 88 -62.29 -40.18 13.74
CA GLU A 88 -61.24 -41.13 13.40
C GLU A 88 -60.94 -41.10 11.89
N ILE A 89 -59.65 -41.19 11.52
CA ILE A 89 -59.21 -41.28 10.12
C ILE A 89 -59.50 -42.70 9.61
N ILE A 90 -60.31 -42.82 8.57
CA ILE A 90 -60.67 -44.10 7.96
C ILE A 90 -59.90 -44.39 6.66
N GLU A 91 -59.45 -43.36 5.94
CA GLU A 91 -58.59 -43.51 4.75
C GLU A 91 -57.62 -42.32 4.61
N LEU A 92 -56.40 -42.62 4.16
CA LEU A 92 -55.35 -41.65 3.81
C LEU A 92 -54.75 -42.02 2.45
N PRO A 93 -55.36 -41.60 1.32
CA PRO A 93 -54.94 -41.96 -0.04
C PRO A 93 -53.73 -41.15 -0.57
N VAL A 94 -53.05 -40.40 0.31
CA VAL A 94 -51.90 -39.55 -0.02
C VAL A 94 -50.65 -40.03 0.71
N GLU A 95 -49.53 -39.90 0.02
CA GLU A 95 -48.21 -40.30 0.52
C GLU A 95 -47.31 -39.06 0.63
N ASP A 96 -46.31 -39.13 1.49
CA ASP A 96 -45.36 -38.04 1.67
C ASP A 96 -44.62 -37.71 0.36
N GLY A 97 -44.58 -36.43 0.00
CA GLY A 97 -43.96 -35.95 -1.24
C GLY A 97 -44.84 -36.09 -2.49
N LYS A 98 -46.05 -36.65 -2.38
CA LYS A 98 -47.02 -36.69 -3.48
C LYS A 98 -47.52 -35.27 -3.78
N ARG A 99 -47.50 -34.90 -5.07
CA ARG A 99 -48.11 -33.64 -5.54
C ARG A 99 -49.63 -33.79 -5.56
N VAL A 100 -50.31 -32.85 -4.93
CA VAL A 100 -51.78 -32.78 -4.84
C VAL A 100 -52.28 -31.48 -5.47
N LYS A 101 -53.49 -31.50 -6.00
CA LYS A 101 -54.20 -30.35 -6.58
C LYS A 101 -55.34 -29.90 -5.66
N GLN A 102 -55.83 -28.69 -5.90
CA GLN A 102 -57.00 -28.19 -5.19
C GLN A 102 -58.21 -29.11 -5.46
N GLY A 103 -58.85 -29.56 -4.38
CA GLY A 103 -60.02 -30.45 -4.43
C GLY A 103 -59.69 -31.94 -4.35
N ASP A 104 -58.40 -32.32 -4.31
CA ASP A 104 -58.03 -33.72 -4.11
C ASP A 104 -58.39 -34.19 -2.70
N LEU A 105 -58.90 -35.43 -2.58
CA LEU A 105 -59.17 -36.05 -1.29
C LEU A 105 -57.85 -36.39 -0.60
N LEU A 106 -57.56 -35.71 0.50
CA LEU A 106 -56.35 -35.94 1.29
C LEU A 106 -56.58 -36.95 2.41
N VAL A 107 -57.71 -36.85 3.11
CA VAL A 107 -58.05 -37.70 4.25
C VAL A 107 -59.56 -37.90 4.32
N ARG A 108 -60.00 -39.09 4.73
CA ARG A 108 -61.41 -39.38 5.00
C ARG A 108 -61.61 -39.64 6.48
N ILE A 109 -62.58 -38.95 7.08
CA ILE A 109 -62.90 -39.04 8.51
C ILE A 109 -64.25 -39.74 8.69
N LYS A 110 -64.37 -40.55 9.75
CA LYS A 110 -65.62 -41.24 10.07
C LYS A 110 -66.76 -40.24 10.35
N PRO A 111 -67.89 -40.31 9.65
CA PRO A 111 -68.92 -39.28 9.71
C PRO A 111 -69.89 -39.42 10.90
N ASP A 112 -69.70 -40.39 11.79
CA ASP A 112 -70.66 -40.73 12.87
C ASP A 112 -71.02 -39.51 13.73
N SER A 113 -70.02 -38.74 14.18
CA SER A 113 -70.24 -37.53 14.98
C SER A 113 -70.97 -36.42 14.22
N TYR A 114 -70.70 -36.28 12.92
CA TYR A 114 -71.31 -35.24 12.10
C TYR A 114 -72.76 -35.57 11.73
N LYS A 115 -73.03 -36.83 11.35
CA LYS A 115 -74.39 -37.30 11.05
C LYS A 115 -75.30 -37.19 12.26
N ALA A 116 -74.81 -37.53 13.45
CA ALA A 116 -75.56 -37.40 14.70
C ALA A 116 -76.00 -35.96 15.00
N LEU A 117 -75.21 -34.96 14.59
CA LEU A 117 -75.52 -33.53 14.79
C LEU A 117 -76.56 -33.00 13.78
N VAL A 118 -76.56 -33.53 12.55
CA VAL A 118 -77.46 -33.07 11.47
C VAL A 118 -78.83 -33.73 11.53
N GLU A 119 -78.93 -34.96 12.07
CA GLU A 119 -80.19 -35.70 12.20
C GLU A 119 -81.02 -35.30 13.44
N GLN A 120 -80.53 -34.36 14.25
CA GLN A 120 -81.16 -33.87 15.48
C GLN A 120 -82.00 -32.62 15.23
#